data_AF-A0A6L9Z4T1-F1
#
_entry.id   AF-A0A6L9Z4T1-F1
#
_cell.length_a   1.000
_cell.length_b   1.000
_cell.length_c   1.000
_cell.angle_alpha   90.00
_cell.angle_beta   90.00
_cell.angle_gamma   90.00
#
_symmetry.space_group_name_H-M   'P 1'
#
loop_
_entity.id
_entity.type
_entity.pdbx_description
1 polymer ?
#
loop_
_entity_poly.entity_id
_entity_poly.type
_entity_poly.pdbx_seq_one_letter_code
_entity_poly.pdbx_strand_id
1 'polypeptide(L)'
;MKNNKHIAMWSCPRSRSTAMARAFEQLDECMVFDEPLFGAYLVKRGLDQPCEEREVGQYLETNHEKVIQKITGSLPEGVSFSFQKHQSKHALPEFGRNWLKSLNNFFLIRNPKEIILSYHKLYKKKLTMDHIGIEYHYNLFR
;
A
#
# COMPACT_ATOMS: atom_id res chain seq x y z
N MET A 1 20.02 -18.17 -1.17
CA MET A 1 18.68 -17.55 -1.28
C MET A 1 18.86 -16.28 -2.11
N LYS A 2 18.11 -16.08 -3.20
CA LYS A 2 18.18 -14.81 -3.95
C LYS A 2 17.86 -13.68 -2.97
N ASN A 3 18.74 -12.69 -2.87
CA ASN A 3 18.51 -11.53 -2.01
C ASN A 3 17.30 -10.79 -2.59
N ASN A 4 16.12 -10.92 -1.98
CA ASN A 4 14.92 -10.25 -2.48
C ASN A 4 15.15 -8.74 -2.39
N LYS A 5 15.16 -8.06 -3.53
CA LYS A 5 15.47 -6.62 -3.63
C LYS A 5 14.25 -5.73 -3.42
N HIS A 6 13.11 -6.29 -3.04
CA HIS A 6 11.84 -5.58 -2.92
C HIS A 6 11.36 -5.63 -1.48
N ILE A 7 11.33 -4.48 -0.82
CA ILE A 7 10.89 -4.33 0.56
C ILE A 7 9.46 -3.80 0.52
N ALA A 8 8.52 -4.54 1.11
CA ALA A 8 7.12 -4.16 1.17
C ALA A 8 6.70 -3.87 2.61
N MET A 9 6.40 -2.60 2.87
CA MET A 9 5.78 -2.16 4.11
C MET A 9 4.26 -2.22 3.96
N TRP A 10 3.62 -2.97 4.84
CA TRP A 10 2.18 -3.04 4.95
C TRP A 10 1.70 -2.19 6.11
N SER A 11 0.60 -1.47 5.94
CA SER A 11 0.05 -0.61 6.99
C SER A 11 -1.46 -0.45 6.89
N CYS A 12 -2.08 -0.06 7.99
CA CYS A 12 -3.43 0.53 7.97
C CYS A 12 -3.32 2.03 7.66
N PRO A 13 -4.39 2.66 7.13
CA PRO A 13 -4.45 4.10 7.02
C PRO A 13 -4.10 4.79 8.34
N ARG A 14 -3.50 5.99 8.27
CA ARG A 14 -3.11 6.78 9.45
C ARG A 14 -2.04 6.12 10.34
N SER A 15 -1.24 5.20 9.80
CA SER A 15 -0.12 4.55 10.54
C SER A 15 1.24 5.23 10.36
N ARG A 16 1.30 6.46 9.86
CA ARG A 16 2.55 7.21 9.54
C ARG A 16 3.39 6.60 8.41
N SER A 17 2.79 5.77 7.57
CA SER A 17 3.47 5.13 6.43
C SER A 17 4.11 6.14 5.46
N THR A 18 3.51 7.32 5.26
CA THR A 18 4.10 8.38 4.41
C THR A 18 5.46 8.84 4.93
N ALA A 19 5.65 8.97 6.24
CA ALA A 19 6.93 9.38 6.80
C ALA A 19 8.02 8.34 6.50
N MET A 20 7.68 7.05 6.55
CA MET A 20 8.59 5.97 6.16
C MET A 20 8.96 6.05 4.67
N ALA A 21 7.96 6.22 3.79
CA ALA A 21 8.22 6.38 2.35
C ALA A 21 9.18 7.54 2.07
N ARG A 22 8.96 8.71 2.70
CA ARG A 22 9.85 9.87 2.59
C ARG A 22 11.28 9.59 3.06
N ALA A 23 11.47 8.75 4.08
CA ALA A 23 12.80 8.36 4.52
C ALA A 23 13.53 7.48 3.48
N PHE A 24 12.82 6.55 2.83
CA PHE A 24 13.39 5.70 1.77
C PHE A 24 13.65 6.47 0.47
N GLU A 25 12.87 7.51 0.16
CA GLU A 25 13.11 8.39 -1.00
C GLU A 25 14.44 9.16 -0.90
N GLN A 26 15.05 9.26 0.28
CA GLN A 26 16.36 9.90 0.48
C GLN A 26 17.54 8.96 0.20
N LEU A 27 17.30 7.70 -0.19
CA LEU A 27 18.34 6.71 -0.48
C LEU A 27 18.55 6.61 -1.99
N ASP A 28 19.74 6.97 -2.47
CA ASP A 28 20.05 7.12 -3.89
C ASP A 28 19.77 5.86 -4.73
N GLU A 29 20.00 4.66 -4.18
CA GLU A 29 19.82 3.39 -4.90
C GLU A 29 18.43 2.74 -4.66
N CYS A 30 17.47 3.50 -4.11
CA CYS A 30 16.14 3.01 -3.75
C CYS A 30 15.04 3.55 -4.69
N MET A 31 14.35 2.64 -5.38
CA MET A 31 13.10 2.98 -6.06
C MET A 31 11.93 2.89 -5.08
N VAL A 32 11.20 3.99 -4.89
CA VAL A 32 10.02 4.03 -4.01
C VAL A 32 8.73 3.90 -4.80
N PHE A 33 7.85 3.00 -4.36
CA PHE A 33 6.48 2.86 -4.82
C PHE A 33 5.51 3.34 -3.73
N ASP A 34 4.83 4.46 -3.95
CA ASP A 34 3.81 4.97 -3.04
C ASP A 34 2.42 4.43 -3.41
N GLU A 35 1.87 3.57 -2.55
CA GLU A 35 0.54 2.95 -2.67
C GLU A 35 0.22 2.40 -4.08
N PRO A 36 1.09 1.54 -4.66
CA PRO A 36 1.03 1.16 -6.07
C PRO A 36 -0.27 0.44 -6.46
N LEU A 37 -0.95 -0.22 -5.51
CA LEU A 37 -2.22 -0.92 -5.72
C LEU A 37 -3.45 -0.01 -5.66
N PHE A 38 -3.30 1.28 -5.36
CA PHE A 38 -4.44 2.17 -5.10
C PHE A 38 -5.34 2.35 -6.34
N GLY A 39 -4.77 2.57 -7.53
CA GLY A 39 -5.54 2.69 -8.77
C GLY A 39 -6.38 1.45 -9.06
N ALA A 40 -5.78 0.26 -8.96
CA ALA A 40 -6.48 -1.00 -9.14
C ALA A 40 -7.56 -1.25 -8.06
N TYR A 41 -7.29 -0.88 -6.81
CA TYR A 41 -8.26 -0.94 -5.71
C TYR A 41 -9.48 -0.06 -5.98
N LEU A 42 -9.28 1.17 -6.46
CA LEU A 42 -10.36 2.11 -6.77
C LEU A 42 -11.29 1.56 -7.85
N VAL A 43 -10.73 1.04 -8.96
CA VAL A 43 -11.54 0.47 -10.04
C VAL A 43 -12.33 -0.74 -9.58
N LYS A 44 -11.74 -1.60 -8.72
CA LYS A 44 -12.44 -2.78 -8.20
C LYS A 44 -13.53 -2.44 -7.18
N ARG A 45 -13.34 -1.41 -6.36
CA ARG A 45 -14.35 -0.98 -5.38
C ARG A 45 -15.45 -0.11 -5.97
N GLY A 46 -15.31 0.34 -7.20
CA GLY A 46 -16.27 1.24 -7.85
C GLY A 46 -16.14 2.69 -7.36
N LEU A 47 -16.99 3.56 -7.90
CA LEU A 47 -16.94 5.03 -7.73
C LEU A 47 -17.44 5.55 -6.38
N ASP A 48 -17.62 4.70 -5.36
CA ASP A 48 -18.11 5.10 -4.02
C ASP A 48 -17.05 5.78 -3.14
N GLN A 49 -15.93 6.19 -3.74
CA GLN A 49 -14.85 6.88 -3.04
C GLN A 49 -15.02 8.40 -3.09
N PRO A 50 -14.43 9.13 -2.13
CA PRO A 50 -14.36 10.59 -2.17
C PRO A 50 -13.86 11.11 -3.53
N CYS A 51 -14.33 12.28 -3.96
CA CYS A 51 -13.94 12.91 -5.23
C CYS A 51 -12.40 12.99 -5.38
N GLU A 52 -11.73 13.42 -4.31
CA GLU A 52 -10.27 13.56 -4.23
C GLU A 52 -9.55 12.23 -4.49
N GLU A 53 -10.06 11.11 -3.97
CA GLU A 53 -9.46 9.79 -4.20
C GLU A 53 -9.61 9.35 -5.66
N ARG A 54 -10.73 9.70 -6.32
CA ARG A 54 -10.96 9.43 -7.74
C ARG A 54 -10.04 10.24 -8.65
N GLU A 55 -9.85 11.52 -8.34
CA GLU A 55 -8.95 12.42 -9.09
C GLU A 55 -7.49 11.97 -9.00
N VAL A 56 -7.05 11.48 -7.84
CA VAL A 56 -5.70 10.91 -7.70
C VAL A 56 -5.59 9.57 -8.44
N GLY A 57 -6.64 8.74 -8.35
CA GLY A 57 -6.68 7.41 -8.95
C GLY A 57 -6.57 7.38 -10.48
N GLN A 58 -7.05 8.41 -11.18
CA GLN A 58 -7.08 8.45 -12.64
C GLN A 58 -5.68 8.42 -13.29
N TYR A 59 -4.64 8.80 -12.55
CA TYR A 59 -3.25 8.80 -13.03
C TYR A 59 -2.50 7.52 -12.66
N LEU A 60 -3.14 6.57 -11.97
CA LEU A 60 -2.53 5.35 -11.50
C LEU A 60 -2.87 4.17 -12.43
N GLU A 61 -1.96 3.19 -12.50
CA GLU A 61 -2.25 1.93 -13.20
C GLU A 61 -3.40 1.21 -12.52
N THR A 62 -4.40 0.81 -13.31
CA THR A 62 -5.65 0.22 -12.84
C THR A 62 -5.68 -1.30 -13.00
N ASN A 63 -4.79 -1.87 -13.81
CA ASN A 63 -4.62 -3.30 -13.92
C ASN A 63 -3.67 -3.81 -12.81
N HIS A 64 -4.23 -4.48 -11.81
CA HIS A 64 -3.48 -5.05 -10.70
C HIS A 64 -2.38 -6.03 -11.12
N GLU A 65 -2.56 -6.81 -12.20
CA GLU A 65 -1.55 -7.75 -12.70
C GLU A 65 -0.31 -7.00 -13.18
N LYS A 66 -0.50 -5.89 -13.92
CA LYS A 66 0.59 -5.01 -14.34
C LYS A 66 1.29 -4.35 -13.16
N VAL A 67 0.53 -3.90 -12.17
CA VAL A 67 1.10 -3.35 -10.93
C VAL A 67 1.95 -4.39 -10.22
N ILE A 68 1.43 -5.60 -10.02
CA ILE A 68 2.13 -6.71 -9.37
C ILE A 68 3.41 -7.04 -10.14
N GLN A 69 3.32 -7.22 -11.46
CA GLN A 69 4.50 -7.48 -12.30
C GLN A 69 5.56 -6.39 -12.14
N LYS A 70 5.17 -5.12 -12.04
CA LYS A 70 6.10 -3.99 -11.86
C LYS A 70 6.78 -4.04 -10.49
N ILE A 71 6.02 -4.27 -9.41
CA ILE A 71 6.55 -4.22 -8.04
C ILE A 71 7.28 -5.51 -7.62
N THR A 72 7.16 -6.60 -8.38
CA THR A 72 7.93 -7.85 -8.18
C THR A 72 8.97 -8.10 -9.28
N GLY A 73 9.06 -7.22 -10.26
CA GLY A 73 9.87 -7.38 -11.46
C GLY A 73 11.32 -6.92 -11.31
N SER A 74 12.07 -6.92 -12.42
CA SER A 74 13.43 -6.38 -12.44
C SER A 74 13.46 -4.90 -12.10
N LEU A 75 14.48 -4.50 -11.33
CA LEU A 75 14.76 -3.09 -11.08
C LEU A 75 15.52 -2.47 -12.27
N PRO A 76 15.36 -1.16 -12.52
CA PRO A 76 16.17 -0.44 -13.49
C PRO A 76 17.66 -0.48 -13.16
N GLU A 77 18.49 -0.17 -14.16
CA GLU A 77 19.93 0.02 -13.95
C GLU A 77 20.20 1.14 -12.93
N GLY A 78 21.20 0.94 -12.06
CA GLY A 78 21.53 1.87 -10.98
C GLY A 78 20.64 1.76 -9.73
N VAL A 79 19.57 0.96 -9.75
CA VAL A 79 18.70 0.74 -8.59
C VAL A 79 19.04 -0.59 -7.91
N SER A 80 19.48 -0.52 -6.65
CA SER A 80 19.88 -1.69 -5.88
C SER A 80 18.70 -2.39 -5.20
N PHE A 81 17.67 -1.64 -4.80
CA PHE A 81 16.45 -2.19 -4.19
C PHE A 81 15.23 -1.28 -4.39
N SER A 82 14.04 -1.79 -4.09
CA SER A 82 12.82 -0.99 -4.01
C SER A 82 12.16 -1.04 -2.63
N PHE A 83 11.54 0.05 -2.26
CA PHE A 83 10.66 0.16 -1.10
C PHE A 83 9.23 0.43 -1.54
N GLN A 84 8.27 -0.29 -0.99
CA GLN A 84 6.87 -0.21 -1.35
C GLN A 84 6.04 0.13 -0.12
N LYS A 85 5.38 1.29 -0.15
CA LYS A 85 4.39 1.67 0.84
C LYS A 85 3.03 1.11 0.42
N HIS A 86 2.56 0.10 1.14
CA HIS A 86 1.23 -0.47 0.92
C HIS A 86 0.27 -0.13 2.05
N GLN A 87 -0.98 0.16 1.68
CA GLN A 87 -2.13 0.05 2.57
C GLN A 87 -2.72 -1.35 2.38
N SER A 88 -2.86 -2.13 3.44
CA SER A 88 -3.31 -3.53 3.32
C SER A 88 -4.69 -3.66 2.67
N LYS A 89 -5.56 -2.64 2.84
CA LYS A 89 -6.88 -2.60 2.21
C LYS A 89 -6.83 -2.56 0.67
N HIS A 90 -5.72 -2.10 0.07
CA HIS A 90 -5.57 -2.03 -1.38
C HIS A 90 -5.25 -3.40 -2.00
N ALA A 91 -4.69 -4.33 -1.22
CA ALA A 91 -4.41 -5.69 -1.67
C ALA A 91 -5.66 -6.56 -1.48
N LEU A 92 -6.62 -6.42 -2.39
CA LEU A 92 -7.85 -7.20 -2.41
C LEU A 92 -7.56 -8.70 -2.61
N PRO A 93 -8.35 -9.62 -2.03
CA PRO A 93 -8.17 -11.07 -2.22
C PRO A 93 -8.11 -11.51 -3.69
N GLU A 94 -8.87 -10.84 -4.56
CA GLU A 94 -8.95 -11.07 -6.00
C GLU A 94 -7.62 -10.82 -6.73
N PHE A 95 -6.69 -10.08 -6.12
CA PHE A 95 -5.35 -9.85 -6.69
C PHE A 95 -4.40 -11.03 -6.42
N GLY A 96 -4.88 -12.05 -5.71
CA GLY A 96 -4.07 -13.17 -5.24
C GLY A 96 -3.05 -12.76 -4.17
N ARG A 97 -2.42 -13.77 -3.56
CA ARG A 97 -1.43 -13.60 -2.49
C ARG A 97 -0.06 -14.19 -2.81
N ASN A 98 0.06 -15.01 -3.87
CA ASN A 98 1.30 -15.72 -4.19
C ASN A 98 2.49 -14.79 -4.45
N TRP A 99 2.24 -13.62 -5.03
CA TRP A 99 3.27 -12.61 -5.32
C TRP A 99 3.91 -12.03 -4.05
N LEU A 100 3.24 -12.07 -2.89
CA LEU A 100 3.81 -11.61 -1.62
C LEU A 100 5.07 -12.37 -1.23
N LYS A 101 5.20 -13.64 -1.67
CA LYS A 101 6.39 -14.48 -1.43
C LYS A 101 7.64 -13.99 -2.15
N SER A 102 7.50 -13.12 -3.15
CA SER A 102 8.61 -12.50 -3.87
C SER A 102 9.16 -11.23 -3.19
N LEU A 103 8.56 -10.82 -2.08
CA LEU A 103 8.86 -9.58 -1.37
C LEU A 103 9.44 -9.87 0.02
N ASN A 104 10.23 -8.92 0.53
CA ASN A 104 10.57 -8.84 1.96
C ASN A 104 9.51 -7.99 2.65
N ASN A 105 8.57 -8.65 3.32
CA ASN A 105 7.41 -8.00 3.89
C ASN A 105 7.63 -7.63 5.37
N PHE A 106 7.20 -6.44 5.76
CA PHE A 106 7.05 -6.09 7.17
C PHE A 106 5.78 -5.26 7.38
N PHE A 107 5.35 -5.16 8.64
CA PHE A 107 4.14 -4.45 9.01
C PHE A 107 4.48 -3.23 9.85
N LEU A 108 3.99 -2.07 9.43
CA LEU A 108 3.99 -0.86 10.25
C LEU A 108 2.68 -0.80 11.04
N ILE A 109 2.76 -1.19 12.30
CA ILE A 109 1.63 -1.27 13.21
C ILE A 109 1.60 0.00 14.08
N ARG A 110 0.43 0.63 14.16
CA ARG A 110 0.15 1.73 15.08
C ARG A 110 -1.01 1.34 16.01
N ASN A 111 -1.00 1.87 17.23
CA ASN A 111 -2.08 1.65 18.18
C ASN A 111 -3.46 1.98 17.55
N PRO A 112 -4.41 1.02 17.50
CA PRO A 112 -5.73 1.24 16.91
C PRO A 112 -6.48 2.46 17.44
N LYS A 113 -6.34 2.76 18.74
CA LYS A 113 -6.97 3.95 19.34
C LYS A 113 -6.49 5.24 18.67
N GLU A 114 -5.19 5.34 18.36
CA GLU A 114 -4.63 6.51 17.69
C GLU A 114 -5.02 6.60 16.21
N ILE A 115 -5.14 5.45 15.53
CA ILE A 115 -5.62 5.39 14.13
C ILE A 115 -7.04 5.97 14.08
N ILE A 116 -7.94 5.46 14.92
CA ILE A 116 -9.34 5.88 15.02
C ILE A 116 -9.44 7.37 15.32
N LEU A 117 -8.73 7.85 16.34
CA LEU A 117 -8.71 9.27 16.71
C LEU A 117 -8.19 10.16 15.58
N SER A 118 -7.14 9.73 14.87
CA SER A 118 -6.60 10.50 13.73
C SER A 118 -7.59 10.55 12.57
N TYR A 119 -8.28 9.45 12.28
CA TYR A 119 -9.25 9.36 11.20
C TYR A 119 -10.47 10.23 11.49
N HIS A 120 -11.00 10.15 12.72
CA HIS A 120 -12.15 10.94 13.16
C HIS A 120 -11.90 12.45 13.01
N LYS A 121 -10.72 12.94 13.40
CA LYS A 121 -10.33 14.35 13.25
C LYS A 121 -10.32 14.82 11.79
N LEU A 122 -9.91 13.95 10.86
CA LEU A 122 -9.77 14.30 9.45
C LEU A 122 -11.09 14.21 8.69
N TYR A 123 -11.81 13.09 8.81
CA TYR A 123 -12.92 12.80 7.92
C TYR A 123 -14.28 13.26 8.44
N LYS A 124 -14.44 13.61 9.73
CA LYS A 124 -15.68 14.10 10.40
C LYS A 124 -17.00 13.34 10.09
N LYS A 125 -16.93 12.25 9.32
CA LYS A 125 -18.02 11.37 8.90
C LYS A 125 -18.07 10.15 9.81
N LYS A 126 -19.14 9.36 9.65
CA LYS A 126 -19.30 8.07 10.32
C LYS A 126 -18.16 7.13 9.93
N LEU A 127 -17.22 6.91 10.85
CA LEU A 127 -16.12 5.97 10.68
C LEU A 127 -16.64 4.53 10.73
N THR A 128 -16.13 3.68 9.85
CA THR A 128 -16.46 2.24 9.83
C THR A 128 -15.18 1.41 9.96
N MET A 129 -15.33 0.12 10.28
CA MET A 129 -14.19 -0.80 10.35
C MET A 129 -13.46 -0.94 9.02
N ASP A 130 -14.18 -0.83 7.90
CA ASP A 130 -13.61 -0.85 6.55
C ASP A 130 -12.62 0.31 6.33
N HIS A 131 -12.95 1.51 6.80
CA HIS A 131 -12.06 2.67 6.75
C HIS A 131 -10.78 2.49 7.59
N ILE A 132 -10.91 1.86 8.76
CA ILE A 132 -9.79 1.64 9.69
C ILE A 132 -8.82 0.59 9.13
N GLY A 133 -9.35 -0.46 8.49
CA GLY A 133 -8.57 -1.41 7.69
C GLY A 133 -7.74 -2.44 8.45
N ILE A 134 -7.88 -2.54 9.78
CA ILE A 134 -7.14 -3.51 10.62
C ILE A 134 -7.43 -4.96 10.20
N GLU A 135 -8.66 -5.27 9.79
CA GLU A 135 -9.02 -6.60 9.33
C GLU A 135 -8.28 -7.00 8.04
N TYR A 136 -8.18 -6.09 7.06
CA TYR A 136 -7.38 -6.34 5.85
C TYR A 136 -5.91 -6.57 6.20
N HIS A 137 -5.39 -5.83 7.19
CA HIS A 137 -4.01 -5.96 7.64
C HIS A 137 -3.74 -7.32 8.28
N TYR A 138 -4.66 -7.80 9.13
CA TYR A 138 -4.58 -9.11 9.76
C TYR A 138 -4.71 -10.26 8.75
N ASN A 139 -5.68 -10.18 7.83
CA ASN A 139 -5.98 -11.24 6.87
C ASN A 139 -4.98 -11.33 5.70
N LEU A 140 -4.01 -10.42 5.61
CA LEU A 140 -3.08 -10.36 4.48
C LEU A 140 -2.15 -11.59 4.40
N PHE A 141 -1.79 -12.16 5.55
CA PHE A 141 -0.85 -13.29 5.68
C PHE A 141 -1.41 -14.44 6.53
N ARG A 142 -2.72 -14.47 6.74
CA ARG A 142 -3.40 -15.57 7.41
C ARG A 142 -3.59 -16.76 6.47
#